data_AF-A0A963QU39-F1
#
_entry.id   AF-A0A963QU39-F1
#
_cell.length_a   1.000
_cell.length_b   1.000
_cell.length_c   1.000
_cell.angle_alpha   90.00
_cell.angle_beta   90.00
_cell.angle_gamma   90.00
#
_symmetry.space_group_name_H-M   'P 1'
#
loop_
_entity.id
_entity.type
_entity.pdbx_description
1 polymer ?
#
loop_
_entity_poly.entity_id
_entity_poly.type
_entity_poly.pdbx_seq_one_letter_code
_entity_poly.pdbx_strand_id
1 'polypeptide(L)'
;MTVINNTILLVRRIKDLQRRRDILVERQETVRRALPDWAFAPLQLAGMSAAEIRSAMSDLGRAESEAGLDDLDDQIVALDNQIEELENVLLTTPARSIDCAQAVLDLAIGRFRAQTSTDPADVFFDYGDARVLRFLERAAEDFRVIMGEEQRIAV
;
A
#
# COMPACT_ATOMS: atom_id res chain seq x y z
N MET A 1 -11.90 21.60 -0.38
CA MET A 1 -10.69 20.86 0.00
C MET A 1 -10.23 21.40 1.36
N THR A 2 -10.39 20.63 2.43
CA THR A 2 -9.89 21.03 3.77
C THR A 2 -8.38 20.86 3.79
N VAL A 3 -7.64 21.97 3.79
CA VAL A 3 -6.17 21.96 3.85
C VAL A 3 -5.75 21.53 5.26
N ILE A 4 -5.21 20.32 5.39
CA ILE A 4 -4.68 19.83 6.66
C ILE A 4 -3.23 20.32 6.79
N ASN A 5 -3.01 21.34 7.61
CA ASN A 5 -1.67 21.94 7.85
C ASN A 5 -0.93 21.31 9.04
N ASN A 6 -1.37 20.15 9.52
CA ASN A 6 -0.81 19.50 10.70
C ASN A 6 -0.28 18.11 10.32
N THR A 7 1.01 17.89 10.54
CA THR A 7 1.74 16.66 10.22
C THR A 7 1.07 15.41 10.81
N ILE A 8 0.64 15.44 12.07
CA ILE A 8 0.01 14.29 12.73
C ILE A 8 -1.35 13.96 12.08
N LEU A 9 -2.14 14.98 11.77
CA LEU A 9 -3.43 14.79 11.10
C LEU A 9 -3.25 14.27 9.66
N LEU A 10 -2.23 14.75 8.94
CA LEU A 10 -1.87 14.25 7.61
C LEU A 10 -1.48 12.78 7.67
N VAL A 11 -0.54 12.40 8.55
CA VAL A 11 -0.09 11.01 8.73
C VAL A 11 -1.27 10.11 9.09
N ARG A 12 -2.14 10.54 10.02
CA ARG A 12 -3.33 9.77 10.40
C ARG A 12 -4.26 9.57 9.21
N ARG A 13 -4.53 10.63 8.44
CA ARG A 13 -5.42 10.55 7.28
C ARG A 13 -4.86 9.62 6.20
N ILE A 14 -3.54 9.66 5.95
CA ILE A 14 -2.87 8.75 5.02
C ILE A 14 -3.05 7.30 5.48
N LYS A 15 -2.78 7.00 6.77
CA LYS A 15 -2.96 5.65 7.33
C LYS A 15 -4.41 5.15 7.25
N ASP A 16 -5.39 6.04 7.36
CA ASP A 16 -6.80 5.67 7.22
C ASP A 16 -7.16 5.36 5.76
N LEU A 17 -6.61 6.11 4.80
CA LEU A 17 -6.79 5.81 3.37
C LEU A 17 -6.09 4.52 2.96
N GLN A 18 -4.86 4.28 3.43
CA GLN A 18 -4.13 3.02 3.20
C GLN A 18 -4.94 1.81 3.69
N ARG A 19 -5.47 1.87 4.91
CA ARG A 19 -6.33 0.80 5.44
C ARG A 19 -7.58 0.55 4.59
N ARG A 20 -8.22 1.60 4.07
CA ARG A 20 -9.35 1.46 3.16
C ARG A 20 -8.95 0.83 1.83
N ARG A 21 -7.78 1.20 1.31
CA ARG A 21 -7.21 0.64 0.08
C ARG A 21 -6.91 -0.85 0.23
N ASP A 22 -6.32 -1.27 1.35
CA ASP A 22 -6.03 -2.67 1.64
C ASP A 22 -7.30 -3.53 1.67
N ILE A 23 -8.38 -3.03 2.28
CA ILE A 23 -9.70 -3.70 2.30
C ILE A 23 -10.25 -3.88 0.88
N LEU A 24 -10.11 -2.87 0.01
CA LEU A 24 -10.57 -2.98 -1.37
C LEU A 24 -9.74 -3.98 -2.18
N VAL A 25 -8.42 -4.02 -1.96
CA VAL A 25 -7.52 -4.97 -2.62
C VAL A 25 -7.83 -6.41 -2.19
N GLU A 26 -8.06 -6.64 -0.90
CA GLU A 26 -8.49 -7.95 -0.40
C GLU A 26 -9.84 -8.38 -0.99
N ARG A 27 -10.78 -7.44 -1.11
CA ARG A 27 -12.06 -7.67 -1.76
C ARG A 27 -11.88 -7.99 -3.24
N GLN A 28 -11.03 -7.25 -3.95
CA GLN A 28 -10.71 -7.48 -5.36
C GLN A 28 -10.13 -8.88 -5.57
N GLU A 29 -9.18 -9.27 -4.71
CA GLU A 29 -8.58 -10.60 -4.74
C GLU A 29 -9.62 -11.70 -4.46
N THR A 30 -10.55 -11.46 -3.55
CA THR A 30 -11.67 -12.38 -3.28
C THR A 30 -12.59 -12.53 -4.48
N VAL A 31 -12.93 -11.41 -5.15
CA VAL A 31 -13.77 -11.42 -6.35
C VAL A 31 -13.05 -12.14 -7.50
N ARG A 32 -11.75 -11.87 -7.68
CA ARG A 32 -10.92 -12.60 -8.64
C ARG A 32 -10.98 -14.10 -8.34
N ARG A 33 -10.64 -14.55 -7.14
CA ARG A 33 -10.70 -15.99 -6.79
C ARG A 33 -12.07 -16.65 -6.99
N ALA A 34 -13.15 -15.89 -7.01
CA ALA A 34 -14.50 -16.39 -7.29
C ALA A 34 -14.84 -16.48 -8.79
N LEU A 35 -14.00 -15.91 -9.67
CA LEU A 35 -14.15 -16.07 -11.12
C LEU A 35 -13.88 -17.53 -11.52
N PRO A 36 -14.51 -18.03 -12.61
CA PRO A 36 -14.35 -19.40 -13.05
C PRO A 36 -12.90 -19.78 -13.40
N ASP A 37 -12.53 -21.05 -13.30
CA ASP A 37 -11.17 -21.54 -13.57
C ASP A 37 -10.61 -21.19 -14.96
N TRP A 38 -11.47 -21.03 -15.97
CA TRP A 38 -11.07 -20.60 -17.32
C TRP A 38 -10.54 -19.15 -17.35
N ALA A 39 -10.87 -18.33 -16.35
CA ALA A 39 -10.36 -16.98 -16.16
C ALA A 39 -8.90 -16.94 -15.66
N PHE A 40 -8.42 -18.04 -15.03
CA PHE A 40 -7.12 -18.09 -14.35
C PHE A 40 -6.05 -18.92 -15.05
N ALA A 41 -6.36 -19.48 -16.21
CA ALA A 41 -5.48 -20.45 -16.85
C ALA A 41 -4.85 -19.94 -18.16
N PRO A 42 -3.73 -19.17 -18.11
CA PRO A 42 -2.89 -18.90 -19.27
C PRO A 42 -2.47 -20.17 -20.02
N LEU A 43 -2.41 -21.31 -19.31
CA LEU A 43 -2.00 -22.62 -19.84
C LEU A 43 -3.06 -23.27 -20.76
N GLN A 44 -4.31 -22.79 -20.78
CA GLN A 44 -5.30 -23.25 -21.77
C GLN A 44 -5.15 -22.55 -23.13
N LEU A 45 -4.40 -21.44 -23.21
CA LEU A 45 -4.15 -20.72 -24.46
C LEU A 45 -3.14 -21.44 -25.36
N ALA A 46 -2.39 -22.41 -24.82
CA ALA A 46 -1.46 -23.24 -25.59
C ALA A 46 -2.23 -24.16 -26.55
N GLY A 47 -2.28 -23.77 -27.84
CA GLY A 47 -3.01 -24.49 -28.88
C GLY A 47 -4.26 -23.77 -29.40
N MET A 48 -4.65 -22.64 -28.81
CA MET A 48 -5.72 -21.78 -29.30
C MET A 48 -5.21 -20.85 -30.41
N SER A 49 -6.04 -20.60 -31.42
CA SER A 49 -5.80 -19.56 -32.42
C SER A 49 -5.93 -18.17 -31.80
N ALA A 50 -5.28 -17.17 -32.40
CA ALA A 50 -5.37 -15.79 -31.95
C ALA A 50 -6.83 -15.25 -31.90
N ALA A 51 -7.75 -15.82 -32.68
CA ALA A 51 -9.16 -15.45 -32.65
C ALA A 51 -9.87 -16.01 -31.39
N GLU A 52 -9.60 -17.27 -31.04
CA GLU A 52 -10.15 -17.90 -29.85
C GLU A 52 -9.61 -17.24 -28.57
N ILE A 53 -8.32 -16.86 -28.56
CA ILE A 53 -7.71 -16.10 -27.46
C ILE A 53 -8.46 -14.76 -27.26
N ARG A 54 -8.71 -14.01 -28.34
CA ARG A 54 -9.44 -12.74 -28.26
C ARG A 54 -10.87 -12.91 -27.74
N SER A 55 -11.57 -13.97 -28.15
CA SER A 55 -12.92 -14.27 -27.65
C SER A 55 -12.89 -14.56 -26.15
N ALA A 56 -11.99 -15.43 -25.71
CA ALA A 56 -11.84 -15.77 -24.29
C ALA A 56 -11.47 -14.55 -23.43
N MET A 57 -10.59 -13.66 -23.92
CA MET A 57 -10.28 -12.40 -23.23
C MET A 57 -11.48 -11.46 -23.15
N SER A 58 -12.32 -11.40 -24.19
CA SER A 58 -13.54 -10.59 -24.17
C SER A 58 -14.57 -11.14 -23.18
N ASP A 59 -14.73 -12.46 -23.13
CA ASP A 59 -15.61 -13.11 -22.17
C ASP A 59 -15.12 -12.91 -20.73
N LEU A 60 -13.79 -12.96 -20.52
CA LEU A 60 -13.16 -12.65 -19.24
C LEU A 60 -13.45 -11.21 -18.81
N GLY A 61 -13.16 -10.22 -19.67
CA GLY A 61 -13.41 -8.82 -19.35
C GLY A 61 -14.89 -8.55 -19.05
N ARG A 62 -15.81 -9.25 -19.73
CA ARG A 62 -17.23 -9.16 -19.41
C ARG A 62 -17.56 -9.76 -18.03
N ALA A 63 -17.01 -10.92 -17.70
CA ALA A 63 -17.19 -11.54 -16.39
C ALA A 63 -16.59 -10.69 -15.25
N GLU A 64 -15.44 -10.06 -15.47
CA GLU A 64 -14.82 -9.14 -14.51
C GLU A 64 -15.67 -7.89 -14.28
N SER A 65 -16.18 -7.30 -15.37
CA SER A 65 -17.06 -6.14 -15.33
C SER A 65 -18.40 -6.47 -14.65
N GLU A 66 -19.02 -7.61 -14.97
CA GLU A 66 -20.24 -8.11 -14.30
C GLU A 66 -20.02 -8.38 -12.81
N ALA A 67 -18.80 -8.79 -12.41
CA ALA A 67 -18.41 -8.98 -11.02
C ALA A 67 -18.08 -7.67 -10.28
N GLY A 68 -18.07 -6.53 -10.99
CA GLY A 68 -17.76 -5.21 -10.44
C GLY A 68 -16.28 -5.00 -10.13
N LEU A 69 -15.37 -5.71 -10.81
CA LEU A 69 -13.94 -5.49 -10.64
C LEU A 69 -13.51 -4.11 -11.13
N ASP A 70 -14.09 -3.61 -12.23
CA ASP A 70 -13.83 -2.26 -12.75
C ASP A 70 -14.09 -1.17 -11.69
N ASP A 71 -15.23 -1.26 -10.99
CA ASP A 71 -15.59 -0.31 -9.92
C ASP A 71 -14.62 -0.38 -8.73
N LEU A 72 -14.09 -1.57 -8.42
CA LEU A 72 -13.10 -1.75 -7.36
C LEU A 72 -11.75 -1.17 -7.76
N ASP A 73 -11.34 -1.40 -9.01
CA ASP A 73 -10.12 -0.84 -9.57
C ASP A 73 -10.16 0.70 -9.59
N ASP A 74 -11.26 1.28 -10.06
CA ASP A 74 -11.47 2.74 -10.05
C ASP A 74 -11.41 3.33 -8.64
N GLN A 75 -12.00 2.64 -7.65
CA GLN A 75 -11.93 3.06 -6.25
C GLN A 75 -10.52 2.95 -5.66
N ILE A 76 -9.77 1.89 -5.99
CA ILE A 76 -8.38 1.73 -5.56
C ILE A 76 -7.52 2.85 -6.16
N VAL A 77 -7.65 3.11 -7.46
CA VAL A 77 -6.94 4.21 -8.15
C VAL A 77 -7.27 5.56 -7.52
N ALA A 78 -8.55 5.82 -7.22
CA ALA A 78 -8.96 7.04 -6.56
C ALA A 78 -8.35 7.21 -5.15
N LEU A 79 -8.24 6.11 -4.38
CA LEU A 79 -7.56 6.13 -3.08
C LEU A 79 -6.06 6.33 -3.22
N ASP A 80 -5.41 5.66 -4.17
CA ASP A 80 -3.97 5.78 -4.42
C ASP A 80 -3.61 7.23 -4.79
N ASN A 81 -4.39 7.88 -5.67
CA ASN A 81 -4.23 9.31 -6.00
C ASN A 81 -4.41 10.23 -4.77
N GLN A 82 -5.41 9.97 -3.92
CA GLN A 82 -5.62 10.76 -2.70
C GLN A 82 -4.48 10.58 -1.69
N ILE A 83 -3.93 9.38 -1.58
CA ILE A 83 -2.79 9.10 -0.72
C ILE A 83 -1.57 9.87 -1.24
N GLU A 84 -1.27 9.78 -2.54
CA GLU A 84 -0.14 10.48 -3.17
C GLU A 84 -0.24 11.99 -2.96
N GLU A 85 -1.42 12.57 -3.16
CA GLU A 85 -1.64 14.01 -2.93
C GLU A 85 -1.32 14.41 -1.47
N LEU A 86 -1.81 13.64 -0.50
CA LEU A 86 -1.55 13.92 0.92
C LEU A 86 -0.09 13.69 1.31
N GLU A 87 0.59 12.72 0.69
CA GLU A 87 2.03 12.50 0.89
C GLU A 87 2.84 13.67 0.33
N ASN A 88 2.48 14.20 -0.84
CA ASN A 88 3.11 15.40 -1.39
C ASN A 88 2.91 16.63 -0.48
N VAL A 89 1.71 16.78 0.13
CA VAL A 89 1.48 17.81 1.15
C VAL A 89 2.33 17.54 2.40
N LEU A 90 2.46 16.29 2.85
CA LEU A 90 3.27 15.93 4.00
C LEU A 90 4.75 16.26 3.79
N LEU A 91 5.30 15.98 2.61
CA LEU A 91 6.69 16.27 2.24
C LEU A 91 7.03 17.77 2.30
N THR A 92 6.04 18.63 2.05
CA THR A 92 6.19 20.09 2.08
C THR A 92 5.76 20.70 3.42
N THR A 93 5.18 19.92 4.32
CA THR A 93 4.73 20.36 5.64
C THR A 93 5.83 20.13 6.68
N PRO A 94 6.45 21.19 7.24
CA PRO A 94 7.54 21.02 8.20
C PRO A 94 7.03 20.38 9.50
N ALA A 95 7.76 19.38 10.00
CA ALA A 95 7.53 18.81 11.32
C ALA A 95 7.90 19.85 12.41
N ARG A 96 6.97 20.11 13.33
CA ARG A 96 7.14 21.12 14.39
C ARG A 96 7.46 20.55 15.78
N SER A 97 7.50 19.22 15.89
CA SER A 97 7.89 18.52 17.11
C SER A 97 8.56 17.19 16.77
N ILE A 98 9.26 16.60 17.75
CA ILE A 98 9.82 15.26 17.63
C ILE A 98 8.70 14.23 17.41
N ASP A 99 7.53 14.37 18.05
CA ASP A 99 6.36 13.53 17.77
C ASP A 99 5.93 13.58 16.30
N CYS A 100 5.97 14.77 15.68
CA CYS A 100 5.64 14.92 14.27
C CYS A 100 6.66 14.19 13.38
N ALA A 101 7.95 14.33 13.69
CA ALA A 101 9.02 13.65 12.96
C ALA A 101 8.92 12.12 13.11
N GLN A 102 8.67 11.63 14.33
CA GLN A 102 8.44 10.22 14.61
C GLN A 102 7.23 9.68 13.84
N ALA A 103 6.13 10.42 13.78
CA ALA A 103 4.95 10.01 13.03
C ALA A 103 5.22 9.85 11.52
N VAL A 104 6.04 10.75 10.94
CA VAL A 104 6.47 10.66 9.54
C VAL A 104 7.41 9.46 9.34
N LEU A 105 8.36 9.24 10.25
CA LEU A 105 9.27 8.09 10.21
C LEU A 105 8.51 6.76 10.28
N ASP A 106 7.54 6.64 11.18
CA ASP A 106 6.70 5.45 11.31
C ASP A 106 5.87 5.20 10.04
N LEU A 107 5.38 6.26 9.38
CA LEU A 107 4.68 6.15 8.09
C LEU A 107 5.64 5.64 6.99
N ALA A 108 6.83 6.21 6.90
CA ALA A 108 7.83 5.84 5.91
C ALA A 108 8.30 4.39 6.09
N ILE A 109 8.54 3.95 7.33
CA ILE A 109 8.90 2.56 7.65
C ILE A 109 7.76 1.61 7.27
N GLY A 110 6.51 1.96 7.60
CA GLY A 110 5.35 1.16 7.21
C GLY A 110 5.25 0.98 5.70
N ARG A 111 5.44 2.07 4.94
CA ARG A 111 5.49 2.05 3.48
C ARG A 111 6.61 1.16 2.94
N PHE A 112 7.82 1.34 3.46
CA PHE A 112 8.99 0.61 2.97
C PHE A 112 8.87 -0.89 3.29
N ARG A 113 8.39 -1.25 4.48
CA ARG A 113 8.10 -2.64 4.84
C ARG A 113 7.09 -3.30 3.90
N ALA A 114 6.09 -2.56 3.41
CA ALA A 114 5.11 -3.11 2.47
C ALA A 114 5.69 -3.38 1.06
N GLN A 115 6.83 -2.76 0.73
CA GLN A 115 7.50 -2.89 -0.58
C GLN A 115 8.69 -3.85 -0.54
N THR A 116 9.37 -3.94 0.60
CA THR A 116 10.55 -4.78 0.77
C THR A 116 10.14 -6.21 1.11
N SER A 117 10.56 -7.17 0.29
CA SER A 117 10.46 -8.58 0.68
C SER A 117 11.34 -8.87 1.89
N THR A 118 10.77 -9.58 2.86
CA THR A 118 11.47 -9.92 4.12
C THR A 118 11.86 -11.39 4.22
N ASP A 119 11.46 -12.21 3.23
CA ASP A 119 11.81 -13.63 3.14
C ASP A 119 13.09 -13.80 2.31
N PRO A 120 14.22 -14.25 2.91
CA PRO A 120 15.45 -14.49 2.17
C PRO A 120 15.33 -15.53 1.03
N ALA A 121 14.27 -16.35 1.03
CA ALA A 121 13.97 -17.30 -0.03
C ALA A 121 13.17 -16.71 -1.19
N ASP A 122 12.68 -15.47 -1.07
CA ASP A 122 11.95 -14.77 -2.12
C ASP A 122 12.89 -14.32 -3.25
N VAL A 123 12.46 -14.49 -4.50
CA VAL A 123 13.20 -14.04 -5.69
C VAL A 123 13.37 -12.53 -5.70
N PHE A 124 12.44 -11.81 -5.08
CA PHE A 124 12.47 -10.35 -4.96
C PHE A 124 13.17 -9.85 -3.68
N PHE A 125 13.84 -10.75 -2.93
CA PHE A 125 14.56 -10.36 -1.73
C PHE A 125 15.82 -9.54 -2.05
N ASP A 126 15.81 -8.27 -1.65
CA ASP A 126 16.99 -7.41 -1.70
C ASP A 126 17.60 -7.24 -0.30
N TYR A 127 18.81 -7.80 -0.13
CA TYR A 127 19.59 -7.71 1.11
C TYR A 127 19.93 -6.26 1.51
N GLY A 128 20.08 -5.37 0.52
CA GLY A 128 20.33 -3.95 0.71
C GLY A 128 19.10 -3.27 1.32
N ASP A 129 17.95 -3.37 0.67
CA ASP A 129 16.70 -2.77 1.13
C ASP A 129 16.27 -3.31 2.49
N ALA A 130 16.36 -4.62 2.70
CA ALA A 130 16.06 -5.25 3.98
C ALA A 130 16.96 -4.70 5.10
N ARG A 131 18.24 -4.43 4.83
CA ARG A 131 19.16 -3.85 5.81
C ARG A 131 18.85 -2.38 6.09
N VAL A 132 18.52 -1.60 5.06
CA VAL A 132 18.10 -0.19 5.22
C VAL A 132 16.84 -0.12 6.09
N LEU A 133 15.85 -0.98 5.83
CA LEU A 133 14.63 -1.06 6.63
C LEU A 133 14.95 -1.34 8.11
N ARG A 134 15.84 -2.30 8.39
CA ARG A 134 16.28 -2.61 9.77
C ARG A 134 16.95 -1.44 10.46
N PHE A 135 17.78 -0.66 9.75
CA PHE A 135 18.39 0.54 10.33
C PHE A 135 17.36 1.61 10.67
N LEU A 136 16.38 1.85 9.78
CA LEU A 136 15.30 2.80 10.02
C LEU A 136 14.42 2.35 11.20
N GLU A 137 14.08 1.06 11.27
CA GLU A 137 13.34 0.47 12.40
C GLU A 137 14.07 0.63 13.73
N ARG A 138 15.39 0.40 13.73
CA ARG A 138 16.22 0.60 14.93
C ARG A 138 16.22 2.05 15.37
N ALA A 139 16.44 2.99 14.43
CA ALA A 139 16.44 4.41 14.73
C ALA A 139 15.08 4.90 15.26
N ALA A 140 13.97 4.43 14.67
CA ALA A 140 12.63 4.75 15.14
C ALA A 140 12.37 4.24 16.56
N GLU A 141 12.89 3.06 16.90
CA GLU A 141 12.79 2.53 18.26
C GLU A 141 13.59 3.36 19.27
N ASP A 142 14.84 3.72 18.92
CA ASP A 142 15.67 4.56 19.77
C ASP A 142 15.00 5.93 20.02
N PHE A 143 14.35 6.54 19.00
CA PHE A 143 13.57 7.77 19.18
C PHE A 143 12.40 7.60 20.15
N ARG A 144 11.62 6.50 20.04
CA ARG A 144 10.50 6.24 20.97
C ARG A 144 10.97 6.11 22.41
N VAL A 145 12.10 5.45 22.63
CA VAL A 145 12.69 5.29 23.97
C VAL A 145 13.07 6.65 24.55
N ILE A 146 13.80 7.48 23.79
CA ILE A 146 14.23 8.82 24.22
C ILE A 146 13.02 9.69 24.58
N MET A 147 12.00 9.73 23.71
CA MET A 147 10.78 10.50 23.97
C MET A 147 10.03 10.00 25.20
N GLY A 148 9.98 8.68 25.42
CA GLY A 148 9.37 8.09 26.60
C GLY A 148 10.16 8.31 27.89
N GLU A 149 11.46 8.60 27.80
CA GLU A 149 12.29 9.02 28.94
C GLU A 149 12.09 10.51 29.25
N GLU A 150 12.08 11.38 28.25
CA GLU A 150 11.80 12.82 28.41
C GLU A 150 10.42 13.07 29.05
N GLN A 151 9.40 12.32 28.64
CA GLN A 151 8.06 12.41 29.23
C GLN A 151 8.02 11.95 30.69
N ARG A 152 8.88 11.01 31.10
CA ARG A 152 8.96 10.54 32.50
C ARG A 152 9.69 11.52 33.42
N ILE A 153 10.57 12.36 32.87
CA ILE A 153 11.33 13.38 33.63
C ILE A 153 10.48 14.66 33.82
N ALA A 154 9.53 14.92 32.91
CA ALA A 154 8.68 16.11 32.93
C ALA A 154 7.42 16.00 33.83
N VAL A 155 7.18 14.85 34.47
CA VAL A 155 6.07 14.56 35.40
C VAL A 155 6.59 14.48 36.83
#